data_AF-A0A3S2EA72-F1
#
_entry.id   AF-A0A3S2EA72-F1
#
_cell.length_a   1.000
_cell.length_b   1.000
_cell.length_c   1.000
_cell.angle_alpha   90.00
_cell.angle_beta   90.00
_cell.angle_gamma   90.00
#
_symmetry.space_group_name_H-M   'P 1'
#
loop_
_entity.id
_entity.type
_entity.pdbx_description
1 polymer ?
#
loop_
_entity_poly.entity_id
_entity_poly.type
_entity_poly.pdbx_seq_one_letter_code
_entity_poly.pdbx_strand_id
1 'polypeptide(L)'
;MQSVRDHLEIILARLAARAGEERVFTKLYAEAARAAADASDARSQAGVTLGPLDGTIVSIKDLFDVAGEPTTAGSLMLKTAAPPLRDAAIVSRLRQAGAVIIGKTNMTEFAFTAIGDNQHFGTPGNAVDTNRIPGGSSSGAGVSVGERTSEISIGSDTGGSIRIPASLNGVVGFKPTARRVPLAGAFPLSATLDSIGPLARTVAQCAAADAVMAGEVPAALTPIALAGLRIGIPRGVLFEETEDEVATAFDRCLGKIEQTGARNA
;
A
#
# COMPACT_ATOMS: atom_id res chain seq x y z
N MET A 1 -23.97 -1.84 -13.32
CA MET A 1 -22.82 -1.68 -12.39
C MET A 1 -21.59 -2.06 -13.17
N GLN A 2 -20.52 -1.26 -13.14
CA GLN A 2 -19.30 -1.58 -13.90
C GLN A 2 -18.65 -2.83 -13.31
N SER A 3 -18.21 -3.77 -14.15
CA SER A 3 -17.57 -5.01 -13.70
C SER A 3 -16.15 -4.75 -13.18
N VAL A 4 -15.58 -5.70 -12.43
CA VAL A 4 -14.17 -5.64 -12.00
C VAL A 4 -13.27 -5.61 -13.24
N ARG A 5 -13.61 -6.41 -14.26
CA ARG A 5 -12.90 -6.46 -15.53
C ARG A 5 -12.87 -5.12 -16.24
N ASP A 6 -14.01 -4.46 -16.35
CA ASP A 6 -14.12 -3.14 -16.98
C ASP A 6 -13.30 -2.09 -16.22
N HIS A 7 -13.34 -2.12 -14.88
CA HIS A 7 -12.56 -1.19 -14.05
C HIS A 7 -11.05 -1.40 -14.24
N LEU A 8 -10.61 -2.67 -14.29
CA LEU A 8 -9.22 -3.01 -14.56
C LEU A 8 -8.76 -2.52 -15.94
N GLU A 9 -9.57 -2.68 -16.99
CA GLU A 9 -9.19 -2.22 -18.33
C GLU A 9 -9.04 -0.69 -18.41
N ILE A 10 -9.87 0.07 -17.70
CA ILE A 10 -9.69 1.52 -17.60
C ILE A 10 -8.33 1.87 -16.99
N ILE A 11 -7.94 1.17 -15.92
CA ILE A 11 -6.64 1.38 -15.27
C ILE A 11 -5.49 0.97 -16.19
N LEU A 12 -5.56 -0.20 -16.83
CA LEU A 12 -4.53 -0.67 -17.75
C LEU A 12 -4.38 0.26 -18.96
N ALA A 13 -5.47 0.80 -19.50
CA ALA A 13 -5.43 1.77 -20.58
C ALA A 13 -4.73 3.08 -20.16
N ARG A 14 -5.00 3.58 -18.94
CA ARG A 14 -4.32 4.76 -18.38
C ARG A 14 -2.81 4.53 -18.21
N LEU A 15 -2.42 3.36 -17.73
CA LEU A 15 -1.01 2.98 -17.57
C LEU A 15 -0.32 2.83 -18.94
N ALA A 16 -0.99 2.20 -19.90
CA ALA A 16 -0.47 2.05 -21.26
C ALA A 16 -0.24 3.39 -21.97
N ALA A 17 -1.14 4.36 -21.77
CA ALA A 17 -1.02 5.70 -22.35
C ALA A 17 0.24 6.47 -21.90
N ARG A 18 0.84 6.08 -20.76
CA ARG A 18 2.07 6.70 -20.22
C ARG A 18 3.24 5.72 -20.12
N ALA A 19 3.21 4.60 -20.85
CA ALA A 19 4.19 3.52 -20.70
C ALA A 19 5.67 3.97 -20.86
N GLY A 20 5.94 4.96 -21.71
CA GLY A 20 7.31 5.50 -21.91
C GLY A 20 7.83 6.34 -20.74
N GLU A 21 6.96 6.78 -19.83
CA GLU A 21 7.28 7.62 -18.67
C GLU A 21 6.84 6.98 -17.34
N GLU A 22 6.38 5.73 -17.39
CA GLU A 22 5.84 5.00 -16.24
C GLU A 22 6.97 4.70 -15.23
N ARG A 23 6.79 5.15 -13.99
CA ARG A 23 7.76 5.04 -12.89
C ARG A 23 7.13 4.54 -11.59
N VAL A 24 5.81 4.38 -11.54
CA VAL A 24 5.04 3.89 -10.40
C VAL A 24 5.10 2.37 -10.32
N PHE A 25 5.02 1.68 -11.46
CA PHE A 25 5.10 0.22 -11.55
C PHE A 25 6.41 -0.23 -12.20
N THR A 26 7.12 -1.16 -11.57
CA THR A 26 8.27 -1.85 -12.19
C THR A 26 7.82 -3.00 -13.07
N LYS A 27 6.64 -3.57 -12.80
CA LYS A 27 6.04 -4.64 -13.59
C LYS A 27 4.52 -4.63 -13.50
N LEU A 28 3.85 -4.87 -14.61
CA LEU A 28 2.40 -5.12 -14.67
C LEU A 28 2.13 -6.59 -14.99
N TYR A 29 1.08 -7.15 -14.40
CA TYR A 29 0.62 -8.52 -14.61
C TYR A 29 -0.70 -8.54 -15.38
N ALA A 30 -0.77 -7.81 -16.50
CA ALA A 30 -2.01 -7.56 -17.22
C ALA A 30 -2.87 -8.83 -17.34
N GLU A 31 -2.38 -9.86 -18.03
CA GLU A 31 -3.10 -11.13 -18.24
C GLU A 31 -3.57 -11.83 -16.95
N ALA A 32 -2.70 -11.93 -15.94
CA ALA A 32 -3.08 -12.55 -14.66
C ALA A 32 -4.14 -11.71 -13.91
N ALA A 33 -4.05 -10.38 -14.00
CA ALA A 33 -5.04 -9.48 -13.45
C ALA A 33 -6.38 -9.59 -14.20
N ARG A 34 -6.36 -9.75 -15.53
CA ARG A 34 -7.56 -10.01 -16.36
C ARG A 34 -8.30 -11.25 -15.86
N ALA A 35 -7.57 -12.36 -15.76
CA ALA A 35 -8.12 -13.63 -15.30
C ALA A 35 -8.67 -13.57 -13.87
N ALA A 36 -8.00 -12.86 -12.96
CA ALA A 36 -8.48 -12.66 -11.59
C ALA A 36 -9.76 -11.81 -11.54
N ALA A 37 -9.83 -10.76 -12.36
CA ALA A 37 -11.01 -9.90 -12.49
C ALA A 37 -12.20 -10.68 -13.07
N ASP A 38 -12.00 -11.43 -14.15
CA ASP A 38 -13.03 -12.30 -14.75
C ASP A 38 -13.56 -13.32 -13.73
N ALA A 39 -12.66 -13.91 -12.92
CA ALA A 39 -13.05 -14.85 -11.88
C ALA A 39 -13.88 -14.18 -10.76
N SER A 40 -13.55 -12.93 -10.39
CA SER A 40 -14.34 -12.15 -9.43
C SER A 40 -15.72 -11.81 -9.97
N ASP A 41 -15.80 -11.39 -11.23
CA ASP A 41 -17.07 -11.08 -11.88
C ASP A 41 -17.96 -12.31 -12.00
N ALA A 42 -17.40 -13.48 -12.32
CA ALA A 42 -18.13 -14.74 -12.33
C ALA A 42 -18.68 -15.13 -10.94
N ARG A 43 -17.88 -14.94 -9.87
CA ARG A 43 -18.35 -15.16 -8.48
C ARG A 43 -19.50 -14.22 -8.13
N SER A 44 -19.35 -12.94 -8.45
CA SER A 44 -20.38 -11.91 -8.23
C SER A 44 -21.69 -12.24 -8.95
N GLN A 45 -21.62 -12.65 -10.23
CA GLN A 45 -22.78 -13.09 -11.01
C GLN A 45 -23.47 -14.33 -10.41
N ALA A 46 -22.70 -15.22 -9.78
CA ALA A 46 -23.21 -16.39 -9.07
C ALA A 46 -23.71 -16.09 -7.63
N GLY A 47 -23.63 -14.83 -7.16
CA GLY A 47 -24.01 -14.44 -5.80
C GLY A 47 -23.03 -14.91 -4.72
N VAL A 48 -21.78 -15.20 -5.10
CA VAL A 48 -20.70 -15.66 -4.21
C VAL A 48 -19.66 -14.56 -4.04
N THR A 49 -19.03 -14.49 -2.86
CA THR A 49 -17.89 -13.61 -2.59
C THR A 49 -16.84 -14.34 -1.77
N LEU A 50 -15.56 -14.05 -2.03
CA LEU A 50 -14.43 -14.49 -1.20
C LEU A 50 -14.13 -13.54 -0.02
N GLY A 51 -14.96 -12.51 0.16
CA GLY A 51 -14.82 -11.51 1.21
C GLY A 51 -14.52 -10.11 0.68
N PRO A 52 -14.11 -9.17 1.53
CA PRO A 52 -14.06 -7.74 1.20
C PRO A 52 -12.96 -7.35 0.20
N LEU A 53 -12.02 -8.24 -0.12
CA LEU A 53 -11.00 -7.99 -1.14
C LEU A 53 -11.30 -8.66 -2.48
N ASP A 54 -12.41 -9.39 -2.59
CA ASP A 54 -12.75 -10.08 -3.83
C ASP A 54 -12.98 -9.07 -4.96
N GLY A 55 -12.14 -9.14 -6.00
CA GLY A 55 -12.15 -8.18 -7.11
C GLY A 55 -11.42 -6.87 -6.85
N THR A 56 -10.90 -6.62 -5.65
CA THR A 56 -10.17 -5.38 -5.35
C THR A 56 -8.86 -5.34 -6.12
N ILE A 57 -8.58 -4.24 -6.83
CA ILE A 57 -7.34 -4.06 -7.59
C ILE A 57 -6.21 -3.68 -6.64
N VAL A 58 -5.26 -4.59 -6.46
CA VAL A 58 -4.15 -4.48 -5.51
C VAL A 58 -2.82 -4.35 -6.23
N SER A 59 -1.97 -3.43 -5.77
CA SER A 59 -0.55 -3.42 -6.14
C SER A 59 0.33 -3.90 -5.00
N ILE A 60 1.50 -4.47 -5.29
CA ILE A 60 2.43 -4.97 -4.28
C ILE A 60 3.81 -4.36 -4.50
N LYS A 61 4.50 -3.92 -3.45
CA LYS A 61 5.86 -3.39 -3.57
C LYS A 61 6.84 -4.44 -4.12
N ASP A 62 7.81 -4.05 -4.95
CA ASP A 62 8.79 -4.97 -5.55
C ASP A 62 9.86 -5.49 -4.57
N LEU A 63 9.45 -5.81 -3.34
CA LEU A 63 10.22 -6.60 -2.37
C LEU A 63 9.52 -7.90 -2.01
N PHE A 64 8.30 -8.12 -2.49
CA PHE A 64 7.55 -9.35 -2.26
C PHE A 64 7.82 -10.35 -3.38
N ASP A 65 8.13 -11.57 -2.97
CA ASP A 65 8.27 -12.72 -3.85
C ASP A 65 6.96 -13.02 -4.57
N VAL A 66 7.09 -13.21 -5.87
CA VAL A 66 6.05 -13.75 -6.76
C VAL A 66 6.70 -14.91 -7.49
N ALA A 67 6.07 -16.08 -7.42
CA ALA A 67 6.64 -17.31 -7.94
C ALA A 67 6.96 -17.19 -9.43
N GLY A 68 8.16 -17.63 -9.82
CA GLY A 68 8.57 -17.67 -11.22
C GLY A 68 9.14 -16.35 -11.77
N GLU A 69 9.32 -15.31 -10.95
CA GLU A 69 10.05 -14.10 -11.35
C GLU A 69 11.01 -13.56 -10.27
N PRO A 70 12.12 -12.92 -10.65
CA PRO A 70 13.02 -12.30 -9.67
C PRO A 70 12.34 -11.20 -8.85
N THR A 71 12.61 -11.15 -7.56
CA THR A 71 12.31 -10.00 -6.70
C THR A 71 13.45 -9.02 -6.74
N THR A 72 13.22 -7.79 -7.25
CA THR A 72 14.33 -6.86 -7.51
C THR A 72 14.72 -6.02 -6.30
N ALA A 73 13.80 -5.84 -5.33
CA ALA A 73 13.95 -4.89 -4.23
C ALA A 73 14.33 -3.47 -4.71
N GLY A 74 13.91 -3.07 -5.92
CA GLY A 74 14.30 -1.80 -6.53
C GLY A 74 15.76 -1.72 -6.97
N SER A 75 16.51 -2.84 -7.01
CA SER A 75 17.92 -2.90 -7.38
C SER A 75 18.15 -3.62 -8.71
N LEU A 76 19.13 -3.15 -9.49
CA LEU A 76 19.63 -3.90 -10.64
C LEU A 76 20.39 -5.16 -10.23
N MET A 77 20.96 -5.21 -9.01
CA MET A 77 21.72 -6.36 -8.52
C MET A 77 20.89 -7.64 -8.46
N LEU A 78 19.59 -7.50 -8.21
CA LEU A 78 18.67 -8.64 -8.08
C LEU A 78 17.86 -8.92 -9.34
N LYS A 79 18.06 -8.15 -10.42
CA LYS A 79 17.31 -8.31 -11.68
C LYS A 79 17.45 -9.70 -12.29
N THR A 80 18.59 -10.36 -12.07
CA THR A 80 18.90 -11.71 -12.55
C THR A 80 19.00 -12.74 -11.42
N ALA A 81 18.52 -12.40 -10.22
CA ALA A 81 18.47 -13.35 -9.11
C ALA A 81 17.60 -14.56 -9.47
N ALA A 82 17.88 -15.70 -8.85
CA ALA A 82 17.07 -16.90 -9.04
C ALA A 82 15.60 -16.61 -8.62
N PRO A 83 14.62 -16.85 -9.51
CA PRO A 83 13.21 -16.67 -9.15
C PRO A 83 12.80 -17.55 -7.96
N PRO A 84 11.98 -17.04 -7.03
CA PRO A 84 11.44 -17.84 -5.95
C PRO A 84 10.47 -18.87 -6.51
N LEU A 85 10.42 -20.04 -5.88
CA LEU A 85 9.51 -21.13 -6.26
C LEU A 85 8.10 -20.94 -5.70
N ARG A 86 7.92 -19.99 -4.79
CA ARG A 86 6.65 -19.71 -4.10
C ARG A 86 6.44 -18.22 -3.96
N ASP A 87 5.18 -17.81 -3.99
CA ASP A 87 4.75 -16.48 -3.62
C ASP A 87 5.13 -16.19 -2.16
N ALA A 88 5.35 -14.91 -1.84
CA ALA A 88 5.36 -14.44 -0.46
C ALA A 88 4.05 -14.82 0.23
N ALA A 89 4.10 -15.03 1.55
CA ALA A 89 2.91 -15.44 2.32
C ALA A 89 1.73 -14.48 2.14
N ILE A 90 2.01 -13.16 2.10
CA ILE A 90 1.00 -12.13 1.86
C ILE A 90 0.43 -12.16 0.45
N VAL A 91 1.25 -12.44 -0.57
CA VAL A 91 0.80 -12.51 -1.98
C VAL A 91 -0.14 -13.70 -2.14
N SER A 92 0.21 -14.85 -1.58
CA SER A 92 -0.66 -16.03 -1.56
C SER A 92 -2.02 -15.75 -0.90
N ARG A 93 -2.02 -15.07 0.25
CA ARG A 93 -3.24 -14.71 0.99
C ARG A 93 -4.12 -13.72 0.22
N LEU A 94 -3.54 -12.71 -0.41
CA LEU A 94 -4.27 -11.76 -1.24
C LEU A 94 -4.95 -12.45 -2.43
N ARG A 95 -4.24 -13.34 -3.13
CA ARG A 95 -4.82 -14.14 -4.22
C ARG A 95 -5.97 -15.02 -3.74
N GLN A 96 -5.82 -15.69 -2.60
CA GLN A 96 -6.86 -16.52 -2.00
C GLN A 96 -8.10 -15.72 -1.58
N ALA A 97 -7.92 -14.45 -1.19
CA ALA A 97 -9.01 -13.53 -0.89
C ALA A 97 -9.69 -12.94 -2.14
N GLY A 98 -9.29 -13.35 -3.35
CA GLY A 98 -9.87 -12.87 -4.60
C GLY A 98 -9.32 -11.52 -5.09
N ALA A 99 -8.24 -11.00 -4.49
CA ALA A 99 -7.66 -9.74 -4.90
C ALA A 99 -7.04 -9.83 -6.32
N VAL A 100 -7.23 -8.79 -7.11
CA VAL A 100 -6.69 -8.64 -8.45
C VAL A 100 -5.34 -7.94 -8.35
N ILE A 101 -4.26 -8.72 -8.26
CA ILE A 101 -2.90 -8.16 -8.19
C ILE A 101 -2.49 -7.63 -9.57
N ILE A 102 -2.46 -6.31 -9.72
CA ILE A 102 -2.19 -5.64 -11.01
C ILE A 102 -0.70 -5.60 -11.37
N GLY A 103 0.19 -5.61 -10.38
CA GLY A 103 1.61 -5.43 -10.64
C GLY A 103 2.47 -5.15 -9.41
N LYS A 104 3.77 -5.05 -9.67
CA LYS A 104 4.80 -4.64 -8.72
C LYS A 104 5.03 -3.13 -8.79
N THR A 105 4.93 -2.45 -7.65
CA THR A 105 5.22 -1.02 -7.52
C THR A 105 6.69 -0.78 -7.25
N ASN A 106 7.16 0.34 -7.79
CA ASN A 106 8.50 0.85 -7.58
C ASN A 106 8.72 1.23 -6.11
N MET A 107 9.98 1.24 -5.72
CA MET A 107 10.45 1.49 -4.38
C MET A 107 11.85 2.04 -4.40
N THR A 108 12.28 2.65 -3.30
CA THR A 108 13.72 2.87 -3.10
C THR A 108 14.45 1.53 -3.04
N GLU A 109 15.62 1.50 -3.68
CA GLU A 109 16.54 0.36 -3.64
C GLU A 109 16.73 -0.17 -2.20
N PHE A 110 16.52 -1.48 -2.03
CA PHE A 110 16.59 -2.21 -0.75
C PHE A 110 15.79 -1.58 0.40
N ALA A 111 14.75 -0.82 0.06
CA ALA A 111 13.91 -0.08 0.99
C ALA A 111 14.64 1.03 1.79
N PHE A 112 15.87 1.41 1.41
CA PHE A 112 16.74 2.25 2.23
C PHE A 112 16.70 3.76 1.88
N THR A 113 15.57 4.40 2.14
CA THR A 113 15.40 5.85 2.37
C THR A 113 13.90 6.20 2.49
N ALA A 114 13.60 7.35 3.08
CA ALA A 114 12.26 7.90 3.19
C ALA A 114 11.84 8.78 1.99
N ILE A 115 12.75 9.05 1.04
CA ILE A 115 12.50 9.99 -0.06
C ILE A 115 11.69 9.34 -1.20
N GLY A 116 11.94 8.05 -1.46
CA GLY A 116 11.25 7.29 -2.50
C GLY A 116 11.95 7.30 -3.85
N ASP A 117 13.18 7.81 -3.90
CA ASP A 117 14.01 7.86 -5.09
C ASP A 117 14.50 6.47 -5.51
N ASN A 118 14.61 6.27 -6.82
CA ASN A 118 15.23 5.09 -7.40
C ASN A 118 15.93 5.47 -8.72
N GLN A 119 17.26 5.38 -8.75
CA GLN A 119 18.05 5.77 -9.93
C GLN A 119 17.98 4.74 -11.07
N HIS A 120 17.56 3.51 -10.78
CA HIS A 120 17.55 2.40 -11.73
C HIS A 120 16.24 2.28 -12.50
N PHE A 121 15.13 2.42 -11.80
CA PHE A 121 13.78 2.31 -12.35
C PHE A 121 13.10 3.68 -12.51
N GLY A 122 13.81 4.76 -12.18
CA GLY A 122 13.27 6.11 -12.11
C GLY A 122 12.47 6.36 -10.84
N THR A 123 12.20 7.63 -10.53
CA THR A 123 11.44 8.04 -9.35
C THR A 123 10.04 8.48 -9.78
N PRO A 124 8.94 7.87 -9.28
CA PRO A 124 7.61 8.39 -9.56
C PRO A 124 7.42 9.75 -8.88
N GLY A 125 6.74 10.68 -9.55
CA GLY A 125 6.29 11.91 -8.90
C GLY A 125 5.19 11.64 -7.88
N ASN A 126 4.97 12.58 -6.97
CA ASN A 126 3.86 12.54 -6.03
C ASN A 126 2.50 12.60 -6.76
N ALA A 127 1.48 11.92 -6.23
CA ALA A 127 0.13 11.87 -6.81
C ALA A 127 -0.58 13.24 -6.86
N VAL A 128 -0.20 14.19 -6.01
CA VAL A 128 -0.78 15.55 -5.96
C VAL A 128 0.01 16.53 -6.85
N ASP A 129 1.33 16.41 -6.88
CA ASP A 129 2.24 17.25 -7.66
C ASP A 129 3.40 16.41 -8.17
N THR A 130 3.39 16.11 -9.47
CA THR A 130 4.35 15.18 -10.10
C THR A 130 5.80 15.68 -10.04
N ASN A 131 6.04 16.95 -9.69
CA ASN A 131 7.39 17.50 -9.52
C ASN A 131 7.95 17.29 -8.11
N ARG A 132 7.16 16.73 -7.18
CA ARG A 132 7.56 16.47 -5.79
C ARG A 132 7.85 14.99 -5.55
N ILE A 133 8.58 14.75 -4.48
CA ILE A 133 8.92 13.39 -4.06
C ILE A 133 7.66 12.61 -3.64
N PRO A 134 7.59 11.31 -3.95
CA PRO A 134 6.46 10.47 -3.57
C PRO A 134 6.55 10.02 -2.11
N GLY A 135 7.71 10.18 -1.46
CA GLY A 135 8.01 9.52 -0.19
C GLY A 135 8.36 8.06 -0.38
N GLY A 136 9.04 7.49 0.62
CA GLY A 136 9.69 6.21 0.48
C GLY A 136 9.76 5.41 1.77
N SER A 137 10.16 4.15 1.67
CA SER A 137 10.60 3.48 0.44
C SER A 137 9.47 2.87 -0.39
N SER A 138 8.21 2.89 0.06
CA SER A 138 7.07 2.38 -0.71
C SER A 138 6.51 3.44 -1.67
N SER A 139 7.36 3.99 -2.53
CA SER A 139 7.05 5.15 -3.38
C SER A 139 5.92 4.89 -4.37
N GLY A 140 6.06 3.86 -5.21
CA GLY A 140 5.00 3.50 -6.15
C GLY A 140 3.71 3.03 -5.46
N ALA A 141 3.81 2.49 -4.24
CA ALA A 141 2.65 2.08 -3.46
C ALA A 141 1.76 3.28 -3.08
N GLY A 142 2.35 4.36 -2.56
CA GLY A 142 1.60 5.59 -2.24
C GLY A 142 1.00 6.25 -3.47
N VAL A 143 1.81 6.40 -4.53
CA VAL A 143 1.39 7.04 -5.79
C VAL A 143 0.28 6.26 -6.48
N SER A 144 0.39 4.92 -6.57
CA SER A 144 -0.62 4.11 -7.26
C SER A 144 -2.00 4.20 -6.62
N VAL A 145 -2.09 4.31 -5.29
CA VAL A 145 -3.36 4.52 -4.59
C VAL A 145 -3.87 5.96 -4.79
N GLY A 146 -2.98 6.95 -4.66
CA GLY A 146 -3.30 8.37 -4.83
C GLY A 146 -3.84 8.69 -6.22
N GLU A 147 -3.21 8.16 -7.27
CA GLU A 147 -3.62 8.32 -8.67
C GLU A 147 -4.73 7.34 -9.11
N ARG A 148 -5.19 6.46 -8.21
CA ARG A 148 -6.24 5.47 -8.48
C ARG A 148 -5.89 4.51 -9.61
N THR A 149 -4.64 4.07 -9.66
CA THR A 149 -4.17 2.94 -10.49
C THR A 149 -4.05 1.65 -9.68
N SER A 150 -4.25 1.74 -8.36
CA SER A 150 -4.68 0.64 -7.49
C SER A 150 -5.69 1.16 -6.46
N GLU A 151 -6.46 0.26 -5.87
CA GLU A 151 -7.39 0.58 -4.78
C GLU A 151 -6.74 0.43 -3.42
N ILE A 152 -5.88 -0.60 -3.31
CA ILE A 152 -5.03 -0.89 -2.16
C ILE A 152 -3.64 -1.20 -2.70
N SER A 153 -2.61 -0.74 -2.02
CA SER A 153 -1.24 -1.17 -2.27
C SER A 153 -0.63 -1.77 -1.01
N ILE A 154 0.25 -2.74 -1.16
CA ILE A 154 0.98 -3.34 -0.05
C ILE A 154 2.42 -2.87 -0.07
N GLY A 155 2.89 -2.34 1.06
CA GLY A 155 4.25 -1.87 1.25
C GLY A 155 4.93 -2.52 2.46
N SER A 156 6.14 -2.03 2.75
CA SER A 156 6.88 -2.33 3.98
C SER A 156 7.25 -1.05 4.71
N ASP A 157 7.33 -1.12 6.04
CA ASP A 157 7.68 0.00 6.91
C ASP A 157 8.68 -0.46 7.97
N THR A 158 9.89 0.06 7.86
CA THR A 158 10.99 -0.16 8.81
C THR A 158 11.17 1.07 9.70
N GLY A 159 11.16 2.26 9.09
CA GLY A 159 11.33 3.55 9.76
C GLY A 159 10.31 4.61 9.36
N GLY A 160 9.20 4.22 8.72
CA GLY A 160 8.19 5.14 8.17
C GLY A 160 7.75 4.77 6.75
N SER A 161 8.27 3.70 6.16
CA SER A 161 8.15 3.46 4.72
C SER A 161 6.76 3.09 4.18
N ILE A 162 5.74 2.98 5.03
CA ILE A 162 4.32 2.99 4.64
C ILE A 162 3.71 4.36 4.98
N ARG A 163 3.96 4.85 6.19
CA ARG A 163 3.34 6.08 6.72
C ARG A 163 3.76 7.35 5.98
N ILE A 164 5.04 7.46 5.61
CA ILE A 164 5.61 8.61 4.90
C ILE A 164 5.01 8.73 3.48
N PRO A 165 5.11 7.72 2.59
CA PRO A 165 4.48 7.82 1.28
C PRO A 165 2.96 7.96 1.37
N ALA A 166 2.30 7.38 2.38
CA ALA A 166 0.87 7.60 2.58
C ALA A 166 0.54 9.07 2.88
N SER A 167 1.27 9.68 3.82
CA SER A 167 1.10 11.08 4.19
C SER A 167 1.34 12.02 3.01
N LEU A 168 2.39 11.78 2.22
CA LEU A 168 2.75 12.67 1.11
C LEU A 168 1.79 12.55 -0.07
N ASN A 169 1.20 11.37 -0.33
CA ASN A 169 0.27 11.16 -1.45
C ASN A 169 -1.21 11.30 -1.05
N GLY A 170 -1.50 11.72 0.18
CA GLY A 170 -2.88 11.96 0.64
C GLY A 170 -3.72 10.69 0.77
N VAL A 171 -3.10 9.58 1.19
CA VAL A 171 -3.77 8.28 1.37
C VAL A 171 -3.59 7.76 2.80
N VAL A 172 -4.36 6.75 3.18
CA VAL A 172 -4.22 6.07 4.48
C VAL A 172 -3.11 5.05 4.38
N GLY A 173 -2.15 5.06 5.32
CA GLY A 173 -1.11 4.03 5.44
C GLY A 173 -1.13 3.43 6.83
N PHE A 174 -1.22 2.10 6.92
CA PHE A 174 -1.24 1.41 8.20
C PHE A 174 0.00 0.54 8.38
N LYS A 175 0.80 0.86 9.39
CA LYS A 175 1.88 -0.02 9.86
C LYS A 175 1.35 -0.83 11.06
N PRO A 176 1.14 -2.14 10.93
CA PRO A 176 0.69 -2.95 12.05
C PRO A 176 1.73 -3.07 13.17
N THR A 177 1.32 -3.68 14.27
CA THR A 177 2.23 -4.19 15.30
C THR A 177 3.24 -5.14 14.66
N ALA A 178 4.51 -5.02 15.05
CA ALA A 178 5.59 -5.87 14.52
C ALA A 178 5.24 -7.35 14.66
N ARG A 179 5.56 -8.14 13.62
CA ARG A 179 5.28 -9.59 13.51
C ARG A 179 3.81 -10.01 13.38
N ARG A 180 2.85 -9.08 13.31
CA ARG A 180 1.44 -9.41 13.03
C ARG A 180 1.27 -10.06 11.65
N VAL A 181 1.93 -9.49 10.64
CA VAL A 181 1.95 -10.02 9.27
C VAL A 181 3.28 -10.76 9.07
N PRO A 182 3.28 -12.01 8.55
CA PRO A 182 4.52 -12.76 8.33
C PRO A 182 5.37 -12.14 7.23
N LEU A 183 6.69 -12.13 7.43
CA LEU A 183 7.67 -11.60 6.47
C LEU A 183 8.18 -12.64 5.47
N ALA A 184 7.61 -13.86 5.46
CA ALA A 184 8.07 -14.93 4.58
C ALA A 184 7.87 -14.55 3.10
N GLY A 185 8.98 -14.53 2.35
CA GLY A 185 9.04 -14.09 0.96
C GLY A 185 9.08 -12.57 0.78
N ALA A 186 9.40 -11.80 1.83
CA ALA A 186 9.73 -10.38 1.71
C ALA A 186 11.24 -10.19 1.78
N PHE A 187 11.81 -9.39 0.87
CA PHE A 187 13.20 -8.99 0.94
C PHE A 187 13.43 -8.10 2.18
N PRO A 188 14.39 -8.43 3.07
CA PRO A 188 14.55 -7.76 4.35
C PRO A 188 15.35 -6.46 4.22
N LEU A 189 14.99 -5.46 5.05
CA LEU A 189 15.88 -4.34 5.40
C LEU A 189 16.36 -4.47 6.85
N SER A 190 15.47 -4.79 7.79
CA SER A 190 15.79 -4.99 9.20
C SER A 190 14.96 -6.09 9.82
N ALA A 191 15.65 -7.13 10.32
CA ALA A 191 15.00 -8.29 10.94
C ALA A 191 14.13 -7.95 12.16
N THR A 192 14.36 -6.81 12.83
CA THR A 192 13.64 -6.44 14.06
C THR A 192 12.59 -5.36 13.86
N LEU A 193 12.68 -4.57 12.78
CA LEU A 193 11.84 -3.40 12.57
C LEU A 193 10.84 -3.57 11.43
N ASP A 194 11.12 -4.44 10.46
CA ASP A 194 10.29 -4.59 9.27
C ASP A 194 8.85 -5.01 9.62
N SER A 195 7.89 -4.27 9.08
CA SER A 195 6.47 -4.59 9.15
C SER A 195 5.86 -4.43 7.75
N ILE A 196 5.01 -5.36 7.34
CA ILE A 196 4.24 -5.29 6.10
C ILE A 196 2.89 -4.67 6.41
N GLY A 197 2.41 -3.77 5.57
CA GLY A 197 1.11 -3.14 5.77
C GLY A 197 0.55 -2.47 4.52
N PRO A 198 -0.76 -2.17 4.55
CA PRO A 198 -1.46 -1.62 3.40
C PRO A 198 -1.42 -0.09 3.36
N LEU A 199 -1.52 0.44 2.14
CA LEU A 199 -1.95 1.80 1.85
C LEU A 199 -3.26 1.73 1.06
N ALA A 200 -4.22 2.59 1.38
CA ALA A 200 -5.53 2.62 0.72
C ALA A 200 -6.18 4.01 0.83
N ARG A 201 -7.32 4.23 0.18
CA ARG A 201 -8.07 5.50 0.30
C ARG A 201 -8.90 5.59 1.58
N THR A 202 -9.13 4.47 2.26
CA THR A 202 -9.96 4.42 3.47
C THR A 202 -9.34 3.55 4.55
N VAL A 203 -9.64 3.87 5.82
CA VAL A 203 -9.22 3.07 6.98
C VAL A 203 -9.79 1.65 6.91
N ALA A 204 -11.04 1.49 6.44
CA ALA A 204 -11.69 0.19 6.30
C ALA A 204 -10.95 -0.73 5.30
N GLN A 205 -10.48 -0.18 4.17
CA GLN A 205 -9.68 -0.95 3.21
C GLN A 205 -8.33 -1.40 3.80
N CYS A 206 -7.65 -0.52 4.54
CA CYS A 206 -6.44 -0.91 5.25
C CYS A 206 -6.71 -2.01 6.29
N ALA A 207 -7.79 -1.92 7.06
CA ALA A 207 -8.14 -2.94 8.04
C ALA A 207 -8.45 -4.30 7.39
N ALA A 208 -9.20 -4.32 6.29
CA ALA A 208 -9.48 -5.55 5.55
C ALA A 208 -8.21 -6.20 4.99
N ALA A 209 -7.32 -5.40 4.38
CA ALA A 209 -6.05 -5.88 3.85
C ALA A 209 -5.10 -6.38 4.94
N ASP A 210 -5.00 -5.68 6.07
CA ASP A 210 -4.23 -6.13 7.23
C ASP A 210 -4.72 -7.49 7.74
N ALA A 211 -6.03 -7.66 7.94
CA ALA A 211 -6.60 -8.92 8.39
C ALA A 211 -6.29 -10.08 7.42
N VAL A 212 -6.52 -9.89 6.10
CA VAL A 212 -6.18 -10.89 5.08
C VAL A 212 -4.69 -11.25 5.13
N MET A 213 -3.81 -10.25 5.18
CA MET A 213 -2.37 -10.49 5.21
C MET A 213 -1.90 -11.13 6.51
N ALA A 214 -2.55 -10.86 7.64
CA ALA A 214 -2.31 -11.53 8.92
C ALA A 214 -2.79 -12.98 8.91
N GLY A 215 -3.68 -13.36 7.99
CA GLY A 215 -4.34 -14.68 7.96
C GLY A 215 -5.55 -14.76 8.89
N GLU A 216 -6.15 -13.61 9.19
CA GLU A 216 -7.37 -13.47 9.98
C GLU A 216 -8.57 -13.28 9.04
N VAL A 217 -9.77 -13.57 9.54
CA VAL A 217 -11.01 -13.28 8.80
C VAL A 217 -11.29 -11.78 8.92
N PRO A 218 -11.38 -11.02 7.80
CA PRO A 218 -11.71 -9.61 7.86
C PRO A 218 -13.07 -9.37 8.52
N ALA A 219 -13.12 -8.43 9.46
CA ALA A 219 -14.35 -8.01 10.12
C ALA A 219 -14.64 -6.53 9.81
N ALA A 220 -15.92 -6.17 9.82
CA ALA A 220 -16.31 -4.77 9.74
C ALA A 220 -15.78 -4.00 10.95
N LEU A 221 -15.18 -2.84 10.69
CA LEU A 221 -14.74 -1.95 11.77
C LEU A 221 -15.95 -1.47 12.55
N THR A 222 -15.92 -1.67 13.87
CA THR A 222 -16.92 -1.12 14.78
C THR A 222 -16.44 0.24 15.28
N PRO A 223 -17.13 1.35 14.98
CA PRO A 223 -16.75 2.65 15.48
C PRO A 223 -16.74 2.66 17.02
N ILE A 224 -15.67 3.16 17.60
CA ILE A 224 -15.58 3.39 19.05
C ILE A 224 -16.01 4.83 19.37
N ALA A 225 -16.75 5.00 20.46
CA ALA A 225 -17.06 6.35 20.95
C ALA A 225 -15.76 7.01 21.43
N LEU A 226 -15.48 8.20 20.90
CA LEU A 226 -14.31 8.99 21.30
C LEU A 226 -14.54 9.80 22.58
N ALA A 227 -15.80 9.97 22.99
CA ALA A 227 -16.16 10.67 24.22
C ALA A 227 -15.47 10.02 25.44
N GLY A 228 -14.71 10.82 26.19
CA GLY A 228 -13.95 10.37 27.36
C GLY A 228 -12.60 9.71 27.04
N LEU A 229 -12.27 9.48 25.76
CA LEU A 229 -10.96 8.97 25.36
C LEU A 229 -9.88 10.00 25.66
N ARG A 230 -8.75 9.55 26.21
CA ARG A 230 -7.56 10.39 26.44
C ARG A 230 -6.55 10.18 25.32
N ILE A 231 -6.14 11.26 24.68
CA ILE A 231 -5.18 11.24 23.56
C ILE A 231 -3.92 11.95 24.01
N GLY A 232 -2.83 11.20 24.19
CA GLY A 232 -1.53 11.76 24.55
C GLY A 232 -0.86 12.42 23.35
N ILE A 233 -0.49 13.70 23.46
CA ILE A 233 0.25 14.42 22.41
C ILE A 233 1.69 14.65 22.90
N PRO A 234 2.68 13.89 22.39
CA PRO A 234 4.06 14.01 22.83
C PRO A 234 4.72 15.25 22.21
N ARG A 235 4.32 16.45 22.67
CA ARG A 235 4.92 17.73 22.30
C ARG A 235 6.39 17.79 22.74
N GLY A 236 7.16 18.74 22.20
CA GLY A 236 8.59 18.91 22.46
C GLY A 236 9.41 18.53 21.24
N VAL A 237 10.49 17.77 21.44
CA VAL A 237 11.49 17.41 20.41
C VAL A 237 10.88 16.88 19.11
N LEU A 238 9.78 16.13 19.18
CA LEU A 238 9.11 15.58 17.99
C LEU A 238 8.46 16.64 17.09
N PHE A 239 8.25 17.86 17.60
CA PHE A 239 7.62 18.97 16.89
C PHE A 239 8.61 20.10 16.54
N GLU A 240 9.87 20.05 16.99
CA GLU A 240 10.83 21.16 16.87
C GLU A 240 11.07 21.59 15.42
N GLU A 241 11.06 20.65 14.47
CA GLU A 241 11.26 20.91 13.05
C GLU A 241 9.95 20.82 12.23
N THR A 242 8.79 20.87 12.89
CA THR A 242 7.50 20.82 12.18
C THR A 242 7.19 22.18 11.56
N GLU A 243 7.03 22.22 10.23
CA GLU A 243 6.56 23.40 9.50
C GLU A 243 5.19 23.88 9.99
N ASP A 244 5.00 25.21 10.02
CA ASP A 244 3.79 25.86 10.55
C ASP A 244 2.50 25.37 9.89
N GLU A 245 2.54 25.09 8.58
CA GLU A 245 1.40 24.58 7.83
C GLU A 245 0.97 23.19 8.32
N VAL A 246 1.95 22.32 8.62
CA VAL A 246 1.71 20.96 9.13
C VAL A 246 1.20 21.02 10.57
N ALA A 247 1.82 21.86 11.41
CA ALA A 247 1.39 22.06 12.78
C ALA A 247 -0.07 22.57 12.85
N THR A 248 -0.41 23.56 12.01
CA THR A 248 -1.76 24.10 11.91
C THR A 248 -2.78 23.04 11.45
N ALA A 249 -2.42 22.21 10.46
CA ALA A 249 -3.29 21.13 10.00
C ALA A 249 -3.49 20.06 11.09
N PHE A 250 -2.43 19.72 11.83
CA PHE A 250 -2.48 18.78 12.94
C PHE A 250 -3.37 19.28 14.08
N ASP A 251 -3.17 20.52 14.55
CA ASP A 251 -4.00 21.11 15.62
C ASP A 251 -5.48 21.23 15.21
N ARG A 252 -5.77 21.47 13.93
CA ARG A 252 -7.15 21.44 13.41
C ARG A 252 -7.78 20.05 13.52
N CYS A 253 -7.01 18.99 13.24
CA CYS A 253 -7.47 17.62 13.42
C CYS A 253 -7.73 17.31 14.90
N LEU A 254 -6.85 17.77 15.80
CA LEU A 254 -7.05 17.64 17.24
C LEU A 254 -8.32 18.33 17.73
N GLY A 255 -8.60 19.56 17.28
CA GLY A 255 -9.82 20.28 17.65
C GLY A 255 -11.09 19.56 17.19
N LYS A 256 -11.09 18.91 16.02
CA LYS A 256 -12.21 18.06 15.56
C LYS A 256 -12.40 16.85 16.46
N ILE A 257 -11.31 16.26 16.95
CA ILE A 257 -11.37 15.10 17.87
C ILE A 257 -11.90 15.55 19.24
N GLU A 258 -11.47 16.70 19.77
CA GLU A 258 -12.00 17.25 21.03
C GLU A 258 -13.51 17.51 20.99
N GLN A 259 -14.03 17.99 19.85
CA GLN A 259 -15.47 18.20 19.64
C GLN A 259 -16.31 16.91 19.77
N THR A 260 -15.68 15.73 19.72
CA THR A 260 -16.35 14.44 19.97
C THR A 260 -16.41 14.06 21.46
N GLY A 261 -15.87 14.89 22.34
CA GLY A 261 -15.78 14.65 23.79
C GLY A 261 -14.49 13.94 24.23
N ALA A 262 -13.53 13.74 23.32
CA ALA A 262 -12.19 13.27 23.65
C ALA A 262 -11.39 14.36 24.40
N ARG A 263 -10.35 13.95 25.14
CA ARG A 263 -9.47 14.84 25.89
C ARG A 263 -8.05 14.71 25.38
N ASN A 264 -7.51 15.78 24.80
CA ASN A 264 -6.09 15.87 24.47
C ASN A 264 -5.30 16.10 25.76
N ALA A 265 -4.26 15.31 25.98
CA ALA A 265 -3.45 15.28 27.20
C ALA A 265 -1.95 15.31 26.88
#